data_AF-A0A942HMB9-F1
#
_entry.id   AF-A0A942HMB9-F1
#
_cell.length_a   1.000
_cell.length_b   1.000
_cell.length_c   1.000
_cell.angle_alpha   90.00
_cell.angle_beta   90.00
_cell.angle_gamma   90.00
#
_symmetry.space_group_name_H-M   'P 1'
#
loop_
_entity.id
_entity.type
_entity.pdbx_description
1 polymer ?
#
loop_
_entity_poly.entity_id
_entity_poly.type
_entity_poly.pdbx_seq_one_letter_code
_entity_poly.pdbx_strand_id
1 'polypeptide(L)'
;MLFVLGTMGMLALIVGALLLVDHFSKAGATDLLDWRPTRSPALEAQNEVDDVRQMLEAQNEMRRRRGAPEMTEDDLDAAVREDERLRLRGRGPFDSA
;
A
#
# COMPACT_ATOMS: atom_id res chain seq x y z
N MET A 1 11.47 39.43 4.94
CA MET A 1 12.72 38.88 5.53
C MET A 1 12.50 38.38 6.96
N LEU A 2 12.16 39.24 7.93
CA LEU A 2 11.92 38.82 9.34
C LEU A 2 10.84 37.74 9.51
N PHE A 3 9.71 37.86 8.80
CA PHE A 3 8.66 36.84 8.82
C PHE A 3 9.17 35.47 8.33
N VAL A 4 9.85 35.45 7.19
CA VAL A 4 10.40 34.21 6.58
C VAL A 4 11.44 33.56 7.50
N LEU A 5 12.36 34.36 8.05
CA LEU A 5 13.37 33.89 9.01
C LEU A 5 12.72 33.37 10.30
N GLY A 6 11.67 34.04 10.78
CA GLY A 6 10.90 33.61 11.94
C GLY A 6 10.19 32.27 11.71
N THR A 7 9.53 32.09 10.56
CA THR A 7 8.87 30.82 10.19
C THR A 7 9.88 29.69 10.05
N MET A 8 11.01 29.93 9.36
CA MET A 8 12.08 28.93 9.24
C MET A 8 12.68 28.56 10.60
N GLY A 9 12.90 29.54 11.48
CA GLY A 9 13.38 29.31 12.84
C GLY A 9 12.40 28.50 13.68
N MET A 10 11.09 28.79 13.59
CA MET A 10 10.06 28.03 14.28
C MET A 10 9.99 26.58 13.79
N LEU A 11 10.05 26.35 12.47
CA LEU A 11 10.10 25.00 11.90
C LEU A 11 11.35 24.24 12.35
N ALA A 12 12.52 24.88 12.31
CA ALA A 12 13.76 24.27 12.78
C ALA A 12 13.70 23.93 14.27
N LEU A 13 13.07 24.78 15.09
CA LEU A 13 12.86 24.52 16.50
C LEU A 13 11.92 23.34 16.74
N ILE A 14 10.82 23.25 16.01
CA ILE A 14 9.88 22.12 16.10
C ILE A 14 10.57 20.82 15.71
N VAL A 15 11.25 20.79 14.55
CA VAL A 15 11.99 19.61 14.09
C VAL A 15 13.09 19.25 15.08
N GLY A 16 13.86 20.22 15.57
CA GLY A 16 14.90 20.01 16.56
C GLY A 16 14.36 19.43 17.86
N ALA A 17 13.22 19.93 18.35
CA ALA A 17 12.56 19.40 19.55
C ALA A 17 12.09 17.96 19.35
N LEU A 18 11.52 17.62 18.18
CA LEU A 18 11.09 16.25 17.86
C LEU A 18 12.29 15.28 17.80
N LEU A 19 13.40 15.70 17.18
CA LEU A 19 14.63 14.90 17.14
C LEU A 19 15.23 14.72 18.53
N LEU A 20 15.14 15.74 19.40
CA LEU A 20 15.60 15.63 20.78
C LEU A 20 14.74 14.62 21.56
N VAL A 21 13.42 14.71 21.43
CA VAL A 21 12.48 13.77 22.07
C VAL A 21 12.76 12.34 21.61
N ASP A 22 12.95 12.11 20.30
CA ASP A 22 13.32 10.81 19.75
C ASP A 22 14.66 10.31 20.30
N HIS A 23 15.70 11.16 20.31
CA HIS A 23 17.02 10.80 20.81
C HIS A 23 17.03 10.41 22.30
N PHE A 24 16.25 11.12 23.13
CA PHE A 24 16.18 10.86 24.57
C PHE A 24 15.13 9.81 24.94
N SER A 25 14.19 9.50 24.05
CA SER A 25 13.22 8.45 24.27
C SER A 25 13.86 7.09 24.00
N LYS A 26 13.98 6.26 25.03
CA LYS A 26 14.43 4.85 24.89
C LYS A 26 13.39 3.95 24.21
N ALA A 27 12.18 4.46 24.03
CA ALA A 27 11.05 3.80 23.40
C ALA A 27 11.02 4.20 21.91
N GLY A 28 11.03 3.21 21.02
CA GLY A 28 10.98 3.46 19.57
C GLY A 28 9.67 4.12 19.15
N ALA A 29 9.62 4.76 17.98
CA ALA A 29 8.40 5.40 17.46
C ALA A 29 7.15 4.48 17.47
N THR A 30 7.35 3.17 17.38
CA THR A 30 6.32 2.13 17.54
C THR A 30 5.75 2.01 18.96
N ASP A 31 6.56 2.21 19.99
CA ASP A 31 6.11 2.19 21.39
C ASP A 31 5.29 3.44 21.74
N LEU A 32 5.57 4.58 21.10
CA LEU A 32 4.80 5.82 21.28
C LEU A 32 3.38 5.72 20.69
N LEU A 33 3.21 4.93 19.63
CA LEU A 33 1.94 4.76 18.93
C LEU A 33 1.13 3.55 19.46
N ASP A 34 1.74 2.66 20.26
CA ASP A 34 1.23 1.33 20.69
C ASP A 34 0.41 0.62 19.59
N TRP A 35 0.84 0.79 18.34
CA TRP A 35 0.15 0.22 17.20
C TRP A 35 0.48 -1.27 17.15
N ARG A 36 -0.49 -2.10 17.53
CA ARG A 36 -0.42 -3.55 17.38
C ARG A 36 -1.36 -3.99 16.25
N PRO A 37 -0.93 -4.91 15.36
CA PRO A 37 -1.84 -5.55 14.43
C PRO A 37 -3.06 -6.10 15.19
N THR A 38 -4.25 -5.80 14.69
CA THR A 38 -5.51 -6.25 15.33
C THR A 38 -5.73 -7.76 15.15
N ARG A 39 -4.95 -8.39 14.28
CA ARG A 39 -5.05 -9.80 13.89
C ARG A 39 -3.68 -10.46 13.87
N SER A 40 -3.65 -11.78 14.00
CA SER A 40 -2.42 -12.56 13.88
C SER A 40 -1.94 -12.61 12.42
N PRO A 41 -0.63 -12.76 12.16
CA PRO A 41 -0.10 -12.84 10.80
C PRO A 41 -0.73 -13.97 9.96
N ALA A 42 -0.99 -15.12 10.58
CA ALA A 42 -1.64 -16.25 9.91
C ALA A 42 -3.09 -15.95 9.51
N LEU A 43 -3.80 -15.12 10.27
CA LEU A 43 -5.15 -14.69 9.93
C LEU A 43 -5.14 -13.61 8.85
N GLU A 44 -4.14 -12.74 8.84
CA GLU A 44 -3.96 -11.73 7.80
C GLU A 44 -3.69 -12.37 6.43
N ALA A 45 -2.78 -13.34 6.36
CA ALA A 45 -2.52 -14.11 5.14
C ALA A 45 -3.78 -14.86 4.63
N GLN A 46 -4.61 -15.39 5.53
CA GLN A 46 -5.89 -16.00 5.15
C GLN A 46 -6.88 -14.96 4.59
N ASN A 47 -6.98 -13.79 5.22
CA ASN A 47 -7.85 -12.73 4.73
C ASN A 47 -7.42 -12.27 3.32
N GLU A 48 -6.11 -12.13 3.06
CA GLU A 48 -5.61 -11.76 1.74
C GLU A 48 -6.03 -12.77 0.66
N VAL A 49 -5.95 -14.07 0.96
CA VAL A 49 -6.41 -15.13 0.03
C VAL A 49 -7.92 -15.04 -0.21
N ASP A 50 -8.70 -14.83 0.83
CA ASP A 50 -10.16 -14.72 0.72
C ASP A 50 -10.59 -13.44 -0.02
N ASP A 51 -9.86 -12.33 0.16
CA ASP A 51 -10.09 -11.07 -0.54
C ASP A 51 -9.87 -11.23 -2.06
N VAL A 52 -8.79 -11.90 -2.48
CA VAL A 52 -8.53 -12.20 -3.90
C VAL A 52 -9.64 -13.06 -4.48
N ARG A 53 -10.10 -14.08 -3.75
CA ARG A 53 -11.22 -14.94 -4.19
C ARG A 53 -12.50 -14.14 -4.37
N GLN A 54 -12.82 -13.26 -3.43
CA GLN A 54 -13.98 -12.38 -3.51
C GLN A 54 -13.90 -11.43 -4.71
N MET A 55 -12.72 -10.87 -4.99
CA MET A 55 -12.49 -10.04 -6.16
C MET A 55 -12.69 -10.81 -7.46
N LEU A 56 -12.17 -12.04 -7.56
CA LEU A 56 -12.35 -12.91 -8.72
C LEU A 56 -13.82 -13.25 -8.96
N GLU A 57 -14.55 -13.59 -7.90
CA GLU A 57 -15.99 -13.88 -7.97
C GLU A 57 -16.79 -12.67 -8.45
N ALA A 58 -16.49 -11.48 -7.93
CA ALA A 58 -17.13 -10.24 -8.37
C ALA A 58 -16.86 -9.93 -9.85
N GLN A 59 -15.63 -10.19 -10.33
CA GLN A 59 -15.29 -10.06 -11.75
C GLN A 59 -16.04 -11.08 -12.62
N ASN A 60 -16.13 -12.34 -12.16
CA ASN A 60 -16.85 -13.38 -12.88
C ASN A 60 -18.35 -13.10 -12.94
N GLU A 61 -18.93 -12.54 -11.88
CA GLU A 61 -20.32 -12.04 -11.92
C GLU A 61 -20.53 -10.99 -13.01
N MET A 62 -19.61 -10.02 -13.14
CA MET A 62 -19.66 -9.03 -14.20
C MET A 62 -19.46 -9.64 -15.60
N ARG A 63 -18.59 -10.65 -15.73
CA ARG A 63 -18.36 -11.39 -16.97
C ARG A 63 -19.60 -12.18 -17.39
N ARG A 64 -20.24 -12.90 -16.46
CA ARG A 64 -21.50 -13.63 -16.66
C ARG A 64 -22.59 -12.71 -17.21
N ARG A 65 -22.76 -11.51 -16.62
CA ARG A 65 -23.75 -10.52 -17.09
C ARG A 65 -23.51 -10.06 -18.53
N ARG A 66 -22.26 -10.06 -18.98
CA ARG A 66 -21.88 -9.68 -20.35
C ARG A 66 -21.80 -10.87 -21.31
N GLY A 67 -22.06 -12.09 -20.84
CA GLY A 67 -21.88 -13.32 -21.61
C GLY A 67 -20.42 -13.67 -21.91
N ALA A 68 -19.48 -13.08 -21.17
CA ALA A 68 -18.06 -13.39 -21.29
C ALA A 68 -17.71 -14.64 -20.47
N PRO A 69 -16.72 -15.43 -20.91
CA PRO A 69 -16.26 -16.59 -20.15
C PRO A 69 -15.71 -16.17 -18.78
N GLU A 70 -15.98 -17.02 -17.79
CA GLU A 70 -15.42 -16.88 -16.44
C GLU A 70 -13.90 -17.02 -16.47
N MET A 71 -13.25 -16.30 -15.56
CA MET A 71 -11.81 -16.31 -15.36
C MET A 71 -11.48 -17.23 -14.19
N THR A 72 -10.50 -18.10 -14.40
CA THR A 72 -9.95 -18.97 -13.34
C THR A 72 -8.84 -18.27 -12.57
N GLU A 73 -8.42 -18.84 -11.42
CA GLU A 73 -7.24 -18.35 -10.69
C GLU A 73 -5.97 -18.48 -11.55
N ASP A 74 -5.82 -19.56 -12.33
CA ASP A 74 -4.69 -19.76 -13.24
C ASP A 74 -4.64 -18.68 -14.35
N ASP A 75 -5.80 -18.28 -14.87
CA ASP A 75 -5.90 -17.20 -15.85
C ASP A 75 -5.49 -15.85 -15.24
N LEU A 76 -5.90 -15.61 -13.99
CA LEU A 76 -5.53 -14.41 -13.25
C LEU A 76 -4.01 -14.37 -13.01
N ASP A 77 -3.41 -15.48 -12.57
CA ASP A 77 -1.97 -15.60 -12.36
C ASP A 77 -1.16 -15.43 -13.66
N ALA A 78 -1.68 -15.93 -14.77
CA ALA A 78 -1.08 -15.69 -16.08
C ALA A 78 -1.13 -14.20 -16.47
N ALA A 79 -2.27 -13.54 -16.25
CA ALA A 79 -2.44 -12.12 -16.54
C ALA A 79 -1.54 -11.22 -15.67
N VAL A 80 -1.46 -11.51 -14.37
CA VAL A 80 -0.60 -10.77 -13.43
C VAL A 80 0.87 -10.90 -13.81
N ARG A 81 1.35 -12.12 -14.11
CA ARG A 81 2.74 -12.34 -14.55
C ARG A 81 3.07 -11.58 -15.83
N GLU A 82 2.12 -11.47 -16.76
CA GLU A 82 2.34 -10.71 -17.98
C GLU A 82 2.38 -9.20 -17.71
N ASP A 83 1.48 -8.68 -16.86
CA ASP A 83 1.51 -7.27 -16.43
C ASP A 83 2.83 -6.90 -15.74
N GLU A 84 3.34 -7.77 -14.85
CA GLU A 84 4.64 -7.57 -14.21
C GLU A 84 5.79 -7.53 -15.22
N ARG A 85 5.77 -8.42 -16.22
CA ARG A 85 6.78 -8.41 -17.30
C ARG A 85 6.73 -7.12 -18.11
N LEU A 86 5.54 -6.58 -18.39
CA LEU A 86 5.35 -5.33 -19.11
C LEU A 86 5.84 -4.13 -18.29
N ARG A 87 5.52 -4.10 -16.98
CA ARG A 87 6.01 -3.08 -16.05
C ARG A 87 7.53 -3.06 -15.95
N LEU A 88 8.18 -4.23 -15.85
CA LEU A 88 9.65 -4.33 -15.82
C LEU A 88 10.30 -3.85 -17.13
N ARG A 89 9.59 -3.91 -18.25
CA ARG A 89 10.05 -3.42 -19.55
C ARG A 89 9.84 -1.92 -19.76
N GLY A 90 9.31 -1.21 -18.76
CA GLY A 90 9.03 0.23 -18.86
C GLY A 90 7.92 0.56 -19.85
N ARG A 91 7.02 -0.39 -20.11
CA ARG A 91 5.81 -0.17 -20.90
C ARG A 91 4.63 -0.38 -19.96
N GLY A 92 4.31 0.64 -19.18
CA GLY A 92 3.11 0.63 -18.37
C GLY A 92 1.85 0.63 -19.25
N PRO A 93 0.69 0.23 -18.71
CA PRO A 93 -0.59 0.31 -19.42
C PRO A 93 -0.97 1.73 -19.88
N PHE A 94 -0.23 2.75 -19.43
CA PHE A 94 -0.44 4.16 -19.70
C PHE A 94 0.63 4.81 -20.60
N ASP A 95 1.64 4.06 -21.08
CA ASP A 95 2.74 4.60 -21.90
C ASP A 95 2.42 4.72 -23.41
N SER A 96 1.16 4.55 -23.80
CA SER A 96 0.68 4.85 -25.15
C SER A 96 -0.15 6.14 -25.16
N ALA A 97 0.55 7.28 -25.17
CA ALA A 97 0.02 8.58 -25.57
C ALA A 97 0.93 9.17 -26.66
#